data_AF-A0A834IK73-F1
#
_entry.id   AF-A0A834IK73-F1
#
_cell.length_a   1.000
_cell.length_b   1.000
_cell.length_c   1.000
_cell.angle_alpha   90.00
_cell.angle_beta   90.00
_cell.angle_gamma   90.00
#
_symmetry.space_group_name_H-M   'P 1'
#
loop_
_entity.id
_entity.type
_entity.pdbx_description
1 polymer ?
#
loop_
_entity_poly.entity_id
_entity_poly.type
_entity_poly.pdbx_seq_one_letter_code
_entity_poly.pdbx_strand_id
1 'polypeptide(L)'
;MDKIDKKEFRVLIKYCFLKRKNTFEAKTWLDAEFPDTATGKSTIKDWYAKFRYGEMSTEDTQKRLLTTKIFLKIHKMILNDRKLKLKEIADTLKISTERVHHIIHEYLGMRKWVPREPTFDQK
;
A
#
# COMPACT_ATOMS: atom_id res chain seq x y z
N MET A 1 8.73 11.12 -3.99
CA MET A 1 7.66 10.11 -3.94
C MET A 1 8.28 8.88 -4.55
N ASP A 2 8.72 7.95 -3.73
CA ASP A 2 9.58 6.86 -4.19
C ASP A 2 8.82 5.87 -5.07
N LYS A 3 9.54 5.37 -6.08
CA LYS A 3 9.03 4.54 -7.16
C LYS A 3 8.75 3.14 -6.61
N ILE A 4 7.48 2.73 -6.55
CA ILE A 4 7.10 1.36 -6.18
C ILE A 4 7.77 0.36 -7.13
N ASP A 5 8.37 -0.70 -6.58
CA ASP A 5 9.04 -1.73 -7.37
C ASP A 5 8.04 -2.50 -8.25
N LYS A 6 8.52 -3.00 -9.39
CA LYS A 6 7.69 -3.78 -10.32
C LYS A 6 7.07 -5.02 -9.66
N LYS A 7 7.72 -5.65 -8.68
CA LYS A 7 7.19 -6.83 -7.96
C LYS A 7 6.04 -6.42 -7.04
N GLU A 8 6.18 -5.32 -6.32
CA GLU A 8 5.12 -4.76 -5.47
C GLU A 8 3.91 -4.32 -6.30
N PHE A 9 4.16 -3.75 -7.48
CA PHE A 9 3.08 -3.37 -8.38
C PHE A 9 2.25 -4.57 -8.85
N ARG A 10 2.88 -5.72 -9.13
CA ARG A 10 2.15 -6.97 -9.45
C ARG A 10 1.26 -7.43 -8.30
N VAL A 11 1.73 -7.27 -7.06
CA VAL A 11 0.96 -7.60 -5.86
C VAL A 11 -0.25 -6.68 -5.71
N LEU A 12 -0.11 -5.38 -6.02
CA LEU A 12 -1.21 -4.42 -6.06
C LEU A 12 -2.25 -4.73 -7.14
N ILE A 13 -1.82 -5.13 -8.35
CA ILE A 13 -2.73 -5.59 -9.41
C ILE A 13 -3.48 -6.84 -8.95
N LYS A 14 -2.78 -7.80 -8.33
CA LYS A 14 -3.41 -9.01 -7.77
C LYS A 14 -4.41 -8.67 -6.66
N TYR A 15 -4.11 -7.70 -5.81
CA TYR A 15 -5.04 -7.21 -4.79
C TYR A 15 -6.33 -6.65 -5.42
N CYS A 16 -6.22 -5.84 -6.48
CA CYS A 16 -7.39 -5.33 -7.21
C CYS A 16 -8.22 -6.45 -7.82
N PHE A 17 -7.56 -7.46 -8.41
CA PHE A 17 -8.21 -8.65 -8.95
C PHE A 17 -8.98 -9.43 -7.87
N LEU A 18 -8.37 -9.66 -6.70
CA LEU A 18 -9.02 -10.33 -5.56
C LEU A 18 -10.17 -9.51 -4.98
N LYS A 19 -10.11 -8.18 -5.08
CA LYS A 19 -11.21 -7.25 -4.73
C LYS A 19 -12.31 -7.16 -5.79
N ARG A 20 -12.27 -8.01 -6.83
CA ARG A 20 -13.23 -8.04 -7.94
C ARG A 20 -13.32 -6.72 -8.72
N LYS A 21 -12.31 -5.85 -8.62
CA LYS A 21 -12.22 -4.63 -9.44
C LYS A 21 -11.91 -5.01 -10.88
N ASN A 22 -12.57 -4.37 -11.84
CA ASN A 22 -12.23 -4.55 -13.25
C ASN A 22 -10.90 -3.83 -13.59
N THR A 23 -10.35 -4.06 -14.79
CA THR A 23 -9.04 -3.50 -15.18
C THR A 23 -9.04 -1.97 -15.23
N PHE A 24 -10.19 -1.34 -15.52
CA PHE A 24 -10.32 0.11 -15.53
C PHE A 24 -10.32 0.67 -14.10
N GLU A 25 -11.16 0.13 -13.21
CA GLU A 25 -11.19 0.52 -11.80
C GLU A 25 -9.85 0.30 -11.09
N ALA A 26 -9.18 -0.82 -11.40
CA ALA A 26 -7.85 -1.11 -10.88
C ALA A 26 -6.86 -0.05 -11.36
N LYS A 27 -6.88 0.30 -12.65
CA LYS A 27 -6.02 1.35 -13.18
C LYS A 27 -6.31 2.71 -12.54
N THR A 28 -7.57 3.13 -12.49
CA THR A 28 -7.95 4.40 -11.87
C THR A 28 -7.51 4.48 -10.43
N TRP A 29 -7.67 3.39 -9.67
CA TRP A 29 -7.22 3.31 -8.28
C TRP A 29 -5.68 3.36 -8.15
N LEU A 30 -4.97 2.62 -9.01
CA LEU A 30 -3.50 2.61 -9.03
C LEU A 30 -2.92 3.97 -9.43
N ASP A 31 -3.48 4.62 -10.45
CA ASP A 31 -3.05 5.95 -10.90
C ASP A 31 -3.37 7.03 -9.84
N ALA A 32 -4.45 6.88 -9.07
CA ALA A 32 -4.82 7.81 -8.00
C ALA A 32 -3.95 7.66 -6.75
N GLU A 33 -3.65 6.43 -6.31
CA GLU A 33 -2.84 6.18 -5.11
C GLU A 33 -1.34 6.25 -5.41
N PHE A 34 -0.94 5.93 -6.64
CA PHE A 34 0.46 5.84 -7.08
C PHE A 34 0.69 6.50 -8.44
N PRO A 35 0.50 7.83 -8.54
CA PRO A 35 0.58 8.57 -9.82
C PRO A 35 1.96 8.50 -10.49
N ASP A 36 3.02 8.27 -9.70
CA ASP A 36 4.41 8.19 -10.20
C ASP A 36 4.73 6.82 -10.84
N THR A 37 3.97 5.78 -10.48
CA THR A 37 4.06 4.47 -11.13
C THR A 37 3.12 4.39 -12.31
N ALA A 38 3.51 5.05 -13.41
CA ALA A 38 2.82 4.99 -14.69
C ALA A 38 2.83 3.56 -15.25
N THR A 39 1.90 2.72 -14.79
CA THR A 39 1.71 1.39 -15.35
C THR A 39 0.72 1.45 -16.51
N GLY A 40 1.17 0.98 -17.67
CA GLY A 40 0.38 0.93 -18.87
C GLY A 40 -0.89 0.09 -18.70
N LYS A 41 -1.97 0.50 -19.38
CA LYS A 41 -3.23 -0.26 -19.47
C LYS A 41 -3.00 -1.72 -19.88
N SER A 42 -2.03 -1.95 -20.76
CA SER A 42 -1.66 -3.27 -21.26
C SER A 42 -1.16 -4.20 -20.16
N THR A 43 -0.23 -3.73 -19.32
CA THR A 43 0.34 -4.52 -18.22
C THR A 43 -0.71 -5.00 -17.23
N ILE A 44 -1.69 -4.15 -16.88
CA ILE A 44 -2.78 -4.55 -15.98
C ILE A 44 -3.63 -5.65 -16.62
N LYS A 45 -3.95 -5.54 -17.92
CA LYS A 45 -4.71 -6.56 -18.65
C LYS A 45 -3.98 -7.88 -18.73
N ASP A 46 -2.68 -7.87 -19.02
CA ASP A 46 -1.84 -9.08 -19.10
C ASP A 46 -1.84 -9.84 -17.76
N TRP A 47 -1.65 -9.12 -16.64
CA TRP A 47 -1.71 -9.72 -15.31
C TRP A 47 -3.10 -10.26 -14.97
N TYR A 48 -4.16 -9.52 -15.30
CA TYR A 48 -5.53 -9.99 -15.09
C TYR A 48 -5.82 -11.27 -15.89
N ALA A 49 -5.33 -11.39 -17.12
CA ALA A 49 -5.47 -12.60 -17.92
C ALA A 49 -4.77 -13.80 -17.25
N LYS A 50 -3.54 -13.60 -16.76
CA LYS A 50 -2.80 -14.62 -16.00
C LYS A 50 -3.52 -15.07 -14.73
N PHE A 51 -4.07 -14.13 -13.97
CA PHE A 51 -4.81 -14.45 -12.75
C PHE A 51 -6.11 -15.22 -13.03
N ARG A 52 -6.79 -14.94 -14.15
CA ARG A 52 -7.96 -15.73 -14.59
C ARG A 52 -7.57 -17.17 -14.96
N TYR A 53 -6.37 -17.36 -15.50
CA TYR A 53 -5.84 -18.68 -15.88
C TYR A 53 -5.28 -19.48 -14.69
N GLY A 54 -5.44 -18.97 -13.45
CA GLY A 54 -4.98 -19.66 -12.24
C GLY A 54 -3.50 -19.46 -11.91
N GLU A 55 -2.77 -18.61 -12.65
CA GLU A 55 -1.38 -18.23 -12.33
C GLU A 55 -1.35 -17.24 -11.16
N MET A 56 -1.73 -17.73 -9.99
CA MET A 56 -1.70 -17.02 -8.72
C MET A 56 -0.59 -17.63 -7.85
N SER A 57 0.68 -17.35 -8.16
CA SER A 57 1.82 -17.79 -7.33
C SER A 57 1.49 -17.71 -5.83
N THR A 58 1.68 -18.81 -5.10
CA THR A 58 0.84 -19.15 -3.94
C THR A 58 1.40 -18.66 -2.61
N GLU A 59 2.71 -18.73 -2.34
CA GLU A 59 3.19 -18.49 -0.97
C GLU A 59 3.86 -17.13 -0.75
N ASP A 60 4.88 -16.78 -1.54
CA ASP A 60 5.54 -15.46 -1.47
C ASP A 60 4.53 -14.34 -1.75
N THR A 61 3.61 -14.59 -2.67
CA THR A 61 2.60 -13.60 -3.03
C THR A 61 1.54 -13.44 -1.94
N GLN A 62 1.17 -14.48 -1.18
CA GLN A 62 0.23 -14.34 -0.07
C GLN A 62 0.83 -13.49 1.05
N LYS A 63 2.09 -13.78 1.44
CA LYS A 63 2.83 -12.98 2.43
C LYS A 63 2.96 -11.53 1.96
N ARG A 64 3.32 -11.31 0.69
CA ARG A 64 3.39 -9.96 0.10
C ARG A 64 2.04 -9.26 0.00
N LEU A 65 0.94 -9.96 -0.31
CA LEU A 65 -0.41 -9.38 -0.33
C LEU A 65 -0.82 -8.90 1.05
N LEU A 66 -0.51 -9.65 2.10
CA LEU A 66 -0.74 -9.25 3.49
C LEU A 66 0.08 -8.00 3.84
N THR A 67 1.38 -8.00 3.52
CA THR A 67 2.25 -6.83 3.71
C THR A 67 1.71 -5.62 2.94
N THR A 68 1.31 -5.80 1.69
CA THR A 68 0.74 -4.75 0.83
C THR A 68 -0.56 -4.20 1.40
N LYS A 69 -1.43 -5.07 1.94
CA LYS A 69 -2.69 -4.64 2.59
C LYS A 69 -2.42 -3.80 3.84
N ILE A 70 -1.45 -4.19 4.64
CA ILE A 70 -1.03 -3.44 5.84
C ILE A 70 -0.40 -2.11 5.41
N PHE A 71 0.51 -2.13 4.44
CA PHE A 71 1.12 -0.94 3.85
C PHE A 71 0.07 0.05 3.34
N LEU A 72 -0.88 -0.39 2.52
CA LEU A 72 -1.95 0.47 2.00
C LEU A 72 -2.78 1.10 3.12
N LYS A 73 -3.00 0.36 4.21
CA LYS A 73 -3.76 0.86 5.36
C LYS A 73 -2.96 1.90 6.13
N ILE A 74 -1.67 1.66 6.37
CA ILE A 74 -0.74 2.63 6.99
C ILE A 74 -0.64 3.89 6.11
N HIS A 75 -0.46 3.72 4.79
CA HIS A 75 -0.39 4.81 3.84
C HIS A 75 -1.64 5.69 3.89
N LYS A 76 -2.83 5.09 3.87
CA LYS A 76 -4.11 5.82 4.00
C LYS A 76 -4.27 6.51 5.35
N MET A 77 -3.85 5.86 6.44
CA MET A 77 -3.90 6.47 7.77
C MET A 77 -3.01 7.72 7.82
N ILE A 78 -1.79 7.63 7.28
CA ILE A 78 -0.85 8.76 7.23
C ILE A 78 -1.35 9.89 6.30
N LEU A 79 -1.96 9.55 5.16
CA LEU A 79 -2.53 10.54 4.24
C LEU A 79 -3.74 11.28 4.84
N ASN A 80 -4.60 10.56 5.57
CA ASN A 80 -5.76 11.17 6.23
C ASN A 80 -5.35 11.98 7.46
N ASP A 81 -4.42 11.46 8.27
CA ASP A 81 -3.99 12.12 9.49
C ASP A 81 -2.48 12.02 9.69
N ARG A 82 -1.80 13.11 9.36
CA ARG A 82 -0.34 13.23 9.47
C ARG A 82 0.15 13.32 10.92
N LYS A 83 -0.74 13.39 11.92
CA LYS A 83 -0.42 13.51 13.35
C LYS A 83 -0.51 12.19 14.13
N LEU A 84 -0.96 11.10 13.50
CA LEU A 84 -1.03 9.78 14.14
C LEU A 84 0.28 9.44 14.83
N LYS A 85 0.25 8.71 15.96
CA LYS A 85 1.47 8.16 16.62
C LYS A 85 1.75 6.74 16.10
N LEU A 86 3.02 6.30 16.07
CA LEU A 86 3.42 4.96 15.61
C LEU A 86 2.66 3.89 16.41
N LYS A 87 2.47 4.16 17.70
CA LYS A 87 1.68 3.36 18.63
C LYS A 87 0.19 3.29 18.25
N GLU A 88 -0.41 4.39 17.79
CA GLU A 88 -1.83 4.42 17.38
C GLU A 88 -2.05 3.58 16.12
N ILE A 89 -1.13 3.67 15.15
CA ILE A 89 -1.16 2.85 13.93
C ILE A 89 -0.98 1.37 14.29
N ALA A 90 -0.02 1.06 15.16
CA ALA A 90 0.23 -0.30 15.64
C ALA A 90 -0.99 -0.89 16.36
N ASP A 91 -1.63 -0.11 17.25
CA ASP A 91 -2.82 -0.55 17.98
C ASP A 91 -4.03 -0.75 17.06
N THR A 92 -4.25 0.18 16.13
CA THR A 92 -5.34 0.10 15.14
C THR A 92 -5.19 -1.11 14.21
N LEU A 93 -3.96 -1.45 13.86
CA LEU A 93 -3.65 -2.58 12.97
C LEU A 93 -3.39 -3.89 13.74
N LYS A 94 -3.35 -3.84 15.08
CA LYS A 94 -3.00 -4.94 15.97
C LYS A 94 -1.70 -5.65 15.55
N ILE A 95 -0.69 -4.86 15.21
CA ILE A 95 0.67 -5.32 14.85
C ILE A 95 1.70 -4.64 15.74
N SER A 96 2.94 -5.14 15.75
CA SER A 96 4.01 -4.51 16.52
C SER A 96 4.38 -3.13 15.94
N THR A 97 4.77 -2.22 16.83
CA THR A 97 5.30 -0.90 16.46
C THR A 97 6.54 -1.01 15.57
N GLU A 98 7.37 -2.03 15.79
CA GLU A 98 8.52 -2.36 14.94
C GLU A 98 8.11 -2.68 13.51
N ARG A 99 7.03 -3.47 13.32
CA ARG A 99 6.49 -3.76 11.99
C ARG A 99 5.99 -2.50 11.29
N VAL A 100 5.30 -1.61 12.01
CA VAL A 100 4.87 -0.32 11.45
C VAL A 100 6.09 0.52 11.06
N HIS A 101 7.08 0.61 11.94
CA HIS A 101 8.30 1.37 11.69
C HIS A 101 9.06 0.85 10.47
N HIS A 102 9.23 -0.46 10.35
CA HIS A 102 9.85 -1.09 9.19
C HIS A 102 9.08 -0.78 7.89
N ILE A 103 7.75 -0.78 7.93
CA ILE A 103 6.93 -0.43 6.76
C ILE A 103 7.10 1.05 6.39
N ILE A 104 7.07 1.95 7.37
CA ILE A 104 7.25 3.39 7.14
C ILE A 104 8.66 3.71 6.62
N HIS A 105 9.68 3.06 7.15
CA HIS A 105 11.05 3.30 6.76
C HIS A 105 11.37 2.69 5.39
N GLU A 106 11.11 1.39 5.20
CA GLU A 106 11.53 0.64 4.01
C GLU A 106 10.60 0.86 2.81
N TYR A 107 9.29 0.96 3.04
CA TYR A 107 8.31 1.02 1.95
C TYR A 107 7.81 2.44 1.68
N LEU A 108 7.75 3.31 2.70
CA LEU A 108 7.37 4.72 2.52
C LEU A 108 8.60 5.65 2.43
N GLY A 109 9.81 5.15 2.63
CA GLY A 109 11.05 5.94 2.52
C GLY A 109 11.16 7.09 3.54
N MET A 110 10.32 7.09 4.58
CA MET A 110 10.23 8.20 5.54
C MET A 110 11.31 8.05 6.61
N ARG A 111 12.50 8.62 6.34
CA ARG A 111 13.68 8.56 7.24
C ARG A 111 13.48 9.20 8.62
N LYS A 112 12.60 10.21 8.73
CA LYS A 112 12.24 10.86 9.99
C LYS A 112 10.74 11.05 10.02
N TRP A 113 10.07 10.11 10.65
CA TRP A 113 8.66 10.27 10.96
C TRP A 113 8.53 10.91 12.34
N VAL A 114 8.13 12.18 12.35
CA VAL A 114 7.87 12.94 13.56
C VAL A 114 6.38 13.30 13.53
N PRO A 115 5.56 12.80 14.47
CA PRO A 115 4.20 13.27 14.63
C PRO A 115 4.27 14.78 14.81
N ARG A 116 3.60 15.55 13.94
CA ARG A 116 3.56 17.00 14.12
C ARG A 116 2.78 17.25 15.41
N GLU A 117 3.46 17.81 16.41
CA GLU A 117 2.84 18.10 17.70
C GLU A 117 1.58 18.96 17.47
N PRO A 118 0.46 18.66 18.15
CA PRO A 118 -0.60 19.62 18.22
C PRO A 118 -0.03 20.86 18.92
N THR A 119 -0.02 22.00 18.23
CA THR A 119 -0.15 23.26 18.95
C THR A 119 -1.45 23.13 19.72
N PHE A 120 -1.32 22.87 21.02
CA PHE A 120 -2.40 23.04 21.97
C PHE A 120 -2.77 24.52 21.89
N ASP A 121 -3.78 24.83 21.11
CA ASP A 121 -4.42 26.13 21.16
C ASP A 121 -5.14 26.16 22.51
N GLN A 122 -4.49 26.76 23.51
CA GLN A 122 -5.16 27.16 24.74
C GLN A 122 -5.94 28.44 24.43
N LYS A 123 -7.26 28.32 24.21
CA LYS A 123 -8.23 29.34 24.64
C LYS A 123 -9.64 28.80 24.76
#